data_AF-A0A2D9G737-F1
#
_entry.id   AF-A0A2D9G737-F1
#
_cell.length_a   1.000
_cell.length_b   1.000
_cell.length_c   1.000
_cell.angle_alpha   90.00
_cell.angle_beta   90.00
_cell.angle_gamma   90.00
#
_symmetry.space_group_name_H-M   'P 1'
#
loop_
_entity.id
_entity.type
_entity.pdbx_description
1 polymer ?
#
loop_
_entity_poly.entity_id
_entity_poly.type
_entity_poly.pdbx_seq_one_letter_code
_entity_poly.pdbx_strand_id
1 'polypeptide(L)'
;MSYDDHDDHGHHGSWAPIIASLGTMIFLYGFSEADMGITALGIAVLVWGMFTWWKDDLPFDGSEEMGELEAYGTPFGGMKIRKAGIWLFLMSEVMIFGSFFGAYMRMRTNWNTHWTLRDKAQEAIDTGVAGPGLTDIDSIVHECMTAKHKPMVAQCEEATGGLVNETFWFTDAGTPAYQHVAAEYITADFWTLLPGAVNTFALILSSFTVVLALKAAKNVDLEASVRDRKIRNYLAMTLLLGTLFLILKLWEWNHLIQDYDFTISTLAGSFFYVTTGAHGIHVFV
;
A
#
# COMPACT_ATOMS: atom_id res chain seq x y z
N MET A 1 -12.77 43.48 -33.09
CA MET A 1 -11.85 43.90 -32.03
C MET A 1 -11.63 42.66 -31.18
N SER A 2 -10.43 42.06 -31.28
CA SER A 2 -10.08 40.83 -30.58
C SER A 2 -10.00 41.07 -29.08
N TYR A 3 -10.48 40.11 -28.31
CA TYR A 3 -10.05 39.88 -26.94
C TYR A 3 -9.68 38.40 -26.88
N ASP A 4 -8.39 38.15 -27.09
CA ASP A 4 -7.73 36.94 -26.62
C ASP A 4 -7.83 36.99 -25.09
N ASP A 5 -8.60 36.08 -24.49
CA ASP A 5 -8.63 35.86 -23.04
C ASP A 5 -7.89 34.54 -22.71
N HIS A 6 -6.79 34.32 -23.43
CA HIS A 6 -5.71 33.43 -23.02
C HIS A 6 -4.84 34.17 -21.99
N ASP A 7 -5.42 34.56 -20.86
CA ASP A 7 -4.62 34.97 -19.71
C ASP A 7 -4.13 33.71 -19.01
N ASP A 8 -3.05 33.22 -19.61
CA ASP A 8 -1.95 32.48 -19.00
C ASP A 8 -1.99 32.52 -17.46
N HIS A 9 -2.27 31.37 -16.86
CA HIS A 9 -1.94 31.12 -15.46
C HIS A 9 -0.41 31.11 -15.32
N GLY A 10 0.16 32.30 -15.14
CA GLY A 10 1.51 32.47 -14.67
C GLY A 10 1.60 31.98 -13.23
N HIS A 11 1.69 30.66 -13.03
CA HIS A 11 2.34 30.11 -11.85
C HIS A 11 3.75 30.67 -11.87
N HIS A 12 3.96 31.67 -11.02
CA HIS A 12 5.20 32.35 -10.77
C HIS A 12 6.19 31.24 -10.42
N GLY A 13 7.29 31.14 -11.17
CA GLY A 13 8.16 29.95 -11.21
C GLY A 13 8.53 29.44 -9.83
N SER A 14 7.72 28.52 -9.29
CA SER A 14 8.00 27.89 -8.02
C SER A 14 9.16 26.94 -8.26
N TRP A 15 10.20 27.09 -7.45
CA TRP A 15 11.38 26.24 -7.51
C TRP A 15 11.12 24.89 -6.85
N ALA A 16 9.96 24.72 -6.18
CA ALA A 16 9.66 23.54 -5.40
C ALA A 16 9.70 22.23 -6.22
N PRO A 17 9.19 22.14 -7.46
CA PRO A 17 9.32 20.92 -8.27
C PRO A 17 10.77 20.58 -8.62
N ILE A 18 11.61 21.59 -8.85
CA ILE A 18 13.04 21.41 -9.15
C ILE A 18 13.78 20.92 -7.89
N ILE A 19 13.51 21.54 -6.74
CA ILE A 19 14.12 21.14 -5.47
C ILE A 19 13.66 19.73 -5.08
N ALA A 20 12.37 19.40 -5.23
CA ALA A 20 11.83 18.08 -4.91
C ALA A 20 12.40 16.99 -5.84
N SER A 21 12.51 17.25 -7.14
CA SER A 21 13.12 16.28 -8.09
C SER A 21 14.61 16.07 -7.82
N LEU A 22 15.37 17.14 -7.52
CA LEU A 22 16.76 17.03 -7.10
C LEU A 22 16.90 16.25 -5.79
N GLY A 23 16.03 16.51 -4.81
CA GLY A 23 15.98 15.78 -3.54
C GLY A 23 15.72 14.29 -3.75
N THR A 24 14.74 13.94 -4.59
CA THR A 24 14.46 12.54 -4.97
C THR A 24 15.66 11.87 -5.65
N MET A 25 16.32 12.57 -6.58
CA MET A 25 17.51 12.04 -7.25
C MET A 25 18.65 11.75 -6.26
N ILE A 26 18.97 12.70 -5.38
CA ILE A 26 20.02 12.54 -4.36
C ILE A 26 19.66 11.42 -3.38
N PHE A 27 18.39 11.35 -2.95
CA PHE A 27 17.90 10.30 -2.08
C PHE A 27 18.07 8.92 -2.71
N LEU A 28 17.60 8.73 -3.95
CA LEU A 28 17.70 7.44 -4.65
C LEU A 28 19.15 7.04 -4.91
N TYR A 29 20.01 8.00 -5.26
CA TYR A 29 21.44 7.75 -5.44
C TYR A 29 22.11 7.33 -4.12
N GLY A 30 21.89 8.08 -3.03
CA GLY A 30 22.42 7.74 -1.71
C GLY A 30 21.93 6.39 -1.21
N PHE A 31 20.64 6.08 -1.42
CA PHE A 31 20.06 4.80 -1.07
C PHE A 31 20.68 3.64 -1.87
N SER A 32 20.94 3.84 -3.16
CA SER A 32 21.57 2.85 -4.03
C SER A 32 23.01 2.52 -3.62
N GLU A 33 23.78 3.53 -3.19
CA GLU A 33 25.16 3.36 -2.73
C GLU A 33 25.26 2.97 -1.24
N ALA A 34 24.13 2.81 -0.55
CA ALA A 34 24.05 2.62 0.89
C ALA A 34 24.81 3.70 1.71
N ASP A 35 24.96 4.91 1.16
CA ASP A 35 25.59 6.04 1.83
C ASP A 35 24.54 6.79 2.66
N MET A 36 24.61 6.62 3.98
CA MET A 36 23.68 7.26 4.92
C MET A 36 23.73 8.80 4.86
N GLY A 37 24.89 9.38 4.57
CA GLY A 37 25.07 10.84 4.51
C GLY A 37 24.37 11.44 3.30
N ILE A 38 24.59 10.85 2.12
CA ILE A 38 23.93 11.28 0.87
C ILE A 38 22.43 11.01 0.96
N THR A 39 22.02 9.86 1.52
CA THR A 39 20.60 9.53 1.71
C THR A 39 19.91 10.57 2.60
N ALA A 40 20.51 10.91 3.75
CA ALA A 40 19.97 11.92 4.67
C ALA A 40 19.90 13.31 4.03
N LEU A 41 20.91 13.69 3.23
CA LEU A 41 20.89 14.93 2.47
C LEU A 41 19.73 14.95 1.45
N GLY A 42 19.53 13.86 0.72
CA GLY A 42 18.41 13.72 -0.23
C GLY A 42 17.06 13.89 0.44
N ILE A 43 16.85 13.24 1.59
CA ILE A 43 15.62 13.39 2.39
C ILE A 43 15.45 14.85 2.85
N ALA A 44 16.51 15.49 3.36
CA ALA A 44 16.44 16.87 3.83
C ALA A 44 16.06 17.85 2.69
N VAL A 45 16.64 17.68 1.51
CA VAL A 45 16.33 18.49 0.32
C VAL A 45 14.90 18.23 -0.16
N LEU A 46 14.44 16.98 -0.16
CA LEU A 46 13.07 16.62 -0.54
C LEU A 46 12.05 17.23 0.42
N VAL A 47 12.27 17.11 1.73
CA VAL A 47 11.43 17.72 2.77
C VAL A 47 11.42 19.24 2.63
N TRP A 48 12.55 19.86 2.36
CA TRP A 48 12.61 21.30 2.10
C TRP A 48 11.81 21.70 0.85
N GLY A 49 11.88 20.93 -0.23
CA GLY A 49 11.05 21.12 -1.42
C GLY A 49 9.56 21.05 -1.11
N MET A 50 9.14 20.04 -0.34
CA MET A 50 7.75 19.87 0.11
C MET A 50 7.27 21.04 0.99
N PHE A 51 8.08 21.47 1.96
CA PHE A 51 7.76 22.60 2.83
C PHE A 51 7.67 23.92 2.06
N THR A 52 8.54 24.12 1.08
CA THR A 52 8.50 25.31 0.21
C THR A 52 7.19 25.33 -0.58
N TRP A 53 6.83 24.19 -1.18
CA TRP A 53 5.57 24.05 -1.91
C TRP A 53 4.35 24.28 -1.01
N TRP A 54 4.28 23.63 0.15
CA TRP A 54 3.17 23.81 1.09
C TRP A 54 3.06 25.24 1.61
N LYS A 55 4.18 25.90 1.90
CA LYS A 55 4.16 27.31 2.30
C LYS A 55 3.61 28.22 1.19
N ASP A 56 3.84 27.87 -0.07
CA ASP A 56 3.30 28.60 -1.22
C ASP A 56 1.82 28.27 -1.47
N ASP A 57 1.35 27.06 -1.10
CA ASP A 57 -0.05 26.61 -1.28
C ASP A 57 -0.99 26.95 -0.10
N LEU A 58 -0.49 27.04 1.14
CA LEU A 58 -1.30 27.32 2.34
C LEU A 58 -2.08 28.65 2.34
N PRO A 59 -1.61 29.74 1.71
CA PRO A 59 -2.37 30.99 1.62
C PRO A 59 -3.63 30.90 0.74
N PHE A 60 -3.87 29.79 0.02
CA PHE A 60 -5.10 29.61 -0.76
C PHE A 60 -6.31 29.39 0.16
N ASP A 61 -7.15 30.41 0.28
CA ASP A 61 -8.36 30.43 1.09
C ASP A 61 -9.59 29.81 0.41
N GLY A 62 -9.45 29.35 -0.84
CA GLY A 62 -10.54 28.76 -1.62
C GLY A 62 -11.67 29.75 -1.95
N SER A 63 -11.43 31.05 -1.79
CA SER A 63 -12.34 32.11 -2.20
C SER A 63 -12.46 32.16 -3.73
N GLU A 64 -13.64 32.52 -4.25
CA GLU A 64 -13.87 32.69 -5.69
C GLU A 64 -12.94 33.75 -6.33
N GLU A 65 -12.34 34.62 -5.51
CA GLU A 65 -11.47 35.73 -5.92
C GLU A 65 -10.12 35.24 -6.51
N MET A 66 -9.70 34.01 -6.21
CA MET A 66 -8.47 33.38 -6.73
C MET A 66 -8.72 32.35 -7.86
N GLY A 67 -9.96 32.19 -8.32
CA GLY A 67 -10.31 31.42 -9.53
C GLY A 67 -9.88 29.96 -9.53
N GLU A 68 -10.37 29.14 -8.59
CA GLU A 68 -10.10 27.69 -8.62
C GLU A 68 -10.65 27.04 -9.91
N LEU A 69 -9.77 26.42 -10.70
CA LEU A 69 -10.13 25.75 -11.95
C LEU A 69 -11.10 24.58 -11.71
N GLU A 70 -12.12 24.49 -12.55
CA GLU A 70 -13.03 23.35 -12.60
C GLU A 70 -12.48 22.26 -13.54
N ALA A 71 -12.64 21.00 -13.14
CA ALA A 71 -12.35 19.88 -13.99
C ALA A 71 -13.38 19.79 -15.13
N TYR A 72 -12.91 19.73 -16.37
CA TYR A 72 -13.77 19.69 -17.56
C TYR A 72 -14.04 18.25 -18.06
N GLY A 73 -13.19 17.29 -17.67
CA GLY A 73 -13.27 15.89 -18.14
C GLY A 73 -14.24 15.01 -17.34
N THR A 74 -14.94 14.10 -18.01
CA THR A 74 -15.67 13.00 -17.34
C THR A 74 -14.66 12.02 -16.72
N PRO A 75 -14.90 11.49 -15.51
CA PRO A 75 -16.10 11.53 -14.68
C PRO A 75 -16.20 12.72 -13.70
N PHE A 76 -15.23 13.64 -13.69
CA PHE A 76 -15.11 14.71 -12.68
C PHE A 76 -15.61 16.10 -13.15
N GLY A 77 -16.34 16.15 -14.25
CA GLY A 77 -16.86 17.38 -14.86
C GLY A 77 -17.62 18.24 -13.85
N GLY A 78 -17.26 19.53 -13.75
CA GLY A 78 -17.90 20.50 -12.86
C GLY A 78 -17.50 20.40 -11.38
N MET A 79 -16.43 19.65 -11.05
CA MET A 79 -15.83 19.68 -9.70
C MET A 79 -14.54 20.50 -9.69
N LYS A 80 -14.26 21.14 -8.55
CA LYS A 80 -12.99 21.81 -8.27
C LYS A 80 -11.81 20.84 -8.47
N ILE A 81 -10.77 21.27 -9.20
CA ILE A 81 -9.64 20.42 -9.60
C ILE A 81 -8.91 19.79 -8.41
N ARG A 82 -8.76 20.51 -7.29
CA ARG A 82 -8.12 19.98 -6.05
C ARG A 82 -8.91 18.81 -5.46
N LYS A 83 -10.24 18.90 -5.46
CA LYS A 83 -11.11 17.82 -4.99
C LYS A 83 -11.03 16.61 -5.92
N ALA A 84 -11.03 16.83 -7.24
CA ALA A 84 -10.84 15.77 -8.22
C ALA A 84 -9.46 15.11 -8.09
N GLY A 85 -8.41 15.90 -7.86
CA GLY A 85 -7.05 15.43 -7.61
C GLY A 85 -6.95 14.54 -6.38
N ILE A 86 -7.59 14.92 -5.27
CA ILE A 86 -7.66 14.06 -4.07
C ILE A 86 -8.39 12.74 -4.35
N TRP A 87 -9.48 12.74 -5.14
CA TRP A 87 -10.12 11.48 -5.53
C TRP A 87 -9.21 10.57 -6.34
N LEU A 88 -8.50 11.12 -7.33
CA LEU A 88 -7.54 10.37 -8.15
C LEU A 88 -6.40 9.81 -7.30
N PHE A 89 -5.84 10.62 -6.40
CA PHE A 89 -4.81 10.21 -5.46
C PHE A 89 -5.30 9.06 -4.55
N LEU A 90 -6.50 9.19 -3.96
CA LEU A 90 -7.07 8.13 -3.13
C LEU A 90 -7.33 6.84 -3.92
N MET A 91 -7.76 6.94 -5.18
CA MET A 91 -7.92 5.77 -6.05
C MET A 91 -6.58 5.10 -6.35
N SER A 92 -5.50 5.85 -6.58
CA SER A 92 -4.17 5.27 -6.78
C SER A 92 -3.66 4.56 -5.53
N GLU A 93 -3.86 5.13 -4.34
CA GLU A 93 -3.49 4.47 -3.08
C GLU A 93 -4.26 3.16 -2.88
N VAL A 94 -5.56 3.14 -3.17
CA VAL A 94 -6.37 1.91 -3.12
C VAL A 94 -5.84 0.85 -4.09
N MET A 95 -5.38 1.24 -5.29
CA MET A 95 -4.77 0.30 -6.24
C MET A 95 -3.44 -0.25 -5.74
N ILE A 96 -2.59 0.59 -5.12
CA ILE A 96 -1.32 0.16 -4.52
C ILE A 96 -1.59 -0.87 -3.42
N PHE A 97 -2.48 -0.59 -2.46
CA PHE A 97 -2.85 -1.57 -1.43
C PHE A 97 -3.53 -2.82 -2.00
N GLY A 98 -4.34 -2.67 -3.05
CA GLY A 98 -4.95 -3.79 -3.78
C GLY A 98 -3.90 -4.79 -4.28
N SER A 99 -2.74 -4.30 -4.74
CA SER A 99 -1.63 -5.16 -5.15
C SER A 99 -1.01 -5.94 -3.97
N PHE A 100 -0.84 -5.30 -2.80
CA PHE A 100 -0.33 -5.96 -1.59
C PHE A 100 -1.30 -7.05 -1.09
N PHE A 101 -2.60 -6.74 -1.05
CA PHE A 101 -3.62 -7.74 -0.69
C PHE A 101 -3.70 -8.88 -1.71
N GLY A 102 -3.60 -8.58 -3.00
CA GLY A 102 -3.57 -9.61 -4.04
C GLY A 102 -2.37 -10.55 -3.90
N ALA A 103 -1.20 -10.02 -3.57
CA ALA A 103 0.00 -10.81 -3.33
C ALA A 103 -0.11 -11.66 -2.04
N TYR A 104 -0.67 -11.09 -0.96
CA TYR A 104 -0.97 -11.84 0.27
C TYR A 104 -1.98 -12.97 0.04
N MET A 105 -3.06 -12.72 -0.73
CA MET A 105 -4.03 -13.75 -1.08
C MET A 105 -3.37 -14.88 -1.87
N ARG A 106 -2.52 -14.55 -2.85
CA ARG A 106 -1.77 -15.54 -3.62
C ARG A 106 -0.90 -16.43 -2.72
N MET A 107 -0.17 -15.83 -1.78
CA MET A 107 0.63 -16.58 -0.80
C MET A 107 -0.28 -17.48 0.04
N ARG A 108 -1.38 -16.93 0.58
CA ARG A 108 -2.28 -17.66 1.48
C ARG A 108 -2.97 -18.84 0.81
N THR A 109 -3.33 -18.73 -0.46
CA THR A 109 -4.01 -19.80 -1.21
C THR A 109 -3.04 -20.68 -2.00
N ASN A 110 -1.72 -20.48 -1.86
CA ASN A 110 -0.66 -21.09 -2.69
C ASN A 110 -1.04 -21.14 -4.18
N TRP A 111 -1.54 -20.02 -4.71
CA TRP A 111 -2.04 -20.03 -6.08
C TRP A 111 -0.88 -20.11 -7.07
N ASN A 112 -0.66 -21.30 -7.61
CA ASN A 112 0.36 -21.61 -8.61
C ASN A 112 -0.11 -21.23 -10.03
N THR A 113 0.84 -20.91 -10.89
CA THR A 113 0.62 -20.34 -12.24
C THR A 113 1.40 -21.14 -13.28
N HIS A 114 1.27 -20.78 -14.56
CA HIS A 114 2.04 -21.44 -15.61
C HIS A 114 3.57 -21.33 -15.39
N TRP A 115 4.07 -20.28 -14.71
CA TRP A 115 5.49 -20.14 -14.43
C TRP A 115 6.00 -21.10 -13.35
N THR A 116 5.20 -21.41 -12.30
CA THR A 116 5.56 -22.47 -11.34
C THR A 116 5.50 -23.84 -12.01
N LEU A 117 4.57 -24.04 -12.95
CA LEU A 117 4.53 -25.26 -13.75
C LEU A 117 5.82 -25.42 -14.56
N ARG A 118 6.33 -24.35 -15.19
CA ARG A 118 7.59 -24.40 -15.93
C ARG A 118 8.80 -24.75 -15.05
N ASP A 119 8.82 -24.23 -13.83
CA ASP A 119 9.84 -24.57 -12.82
C ASP A 119 9.77 -26.06 -12.44
N LYS A 120 8.57 -26.59 -12.18
CA LYS A 120 8.37 -28.03 -11.92
C LYS A 120 8.63 -28.92 -13.13
N ALA A 121 8.38 -28.44 -14.33
CA ALA A 121 8.75 -29.13 -15.56
C ALA A 121 10.28 -29.20 -15.72
N GLN A 122 10.99 -28.11 -15.41
CA GLN A 122 12.45 -28.12 -15.39
C GLN A 122 12.98 -29.08 -14.32
N GLU A 123 12.41 -29.05 -13.11
CA GLU A 123 12.75 -30.00 -12.04
C GLU A 123 12.52 -31.46 -12.49
N ALA A 124 11.41 -31.75 -13.16
CA ALA A 124 11.11 -33.09 -13.67
C ALA A 124 12.17 -33.59 -14.68
N ILE A 125 12.67 -32.68 -15.53
CA ILE A 125 13.74 -32.97 -16.50
C ILE A 125 15.06 -33.18 -15.78
N ASP A 126 15.42 -32.30 -14.85
CA ASP A 126 16.68 -32.33 -14.11
C ASP A 126 16.80 -33.58 -13.22
N THR A 127 15.68 -34.04 -12.64
CA THR A 127 15.64 -35.26 -11.82
C THR A 127 15.36 -36.53 -12.62
N GLY A 128 15.12 -36.43 -13.94
CA GLY A 128 14.85 -37.57 -14.83
C GLY A 128 13.52 -38.28 -14.54
N VAL A 129 12.55 -37.59 -13.93
CA VAL A 129 11.20 -38.12 -13.63
C VAL A 129 10.15 -37.63 -14.63
N ALA A 130 10.56 -36.83 -15.62
CA ALA A 130 9.69 -36.39 -16.70
C ALA A 130 9.12 -37.57 -17.50
N GLY A 131 7.92 -37.37 -18.04
CA GLY A 131 7.21 -38.37 -18.84
C GLY A 131 8.01 -38.85 -20.06
N PRO A 132 7.71 -40.05 -20.61
CA PRO A 132 8.50 -40.65 -21.67
C PRO A 132 8.53 -39.78 -22.94
N GLY A 133 9.72 -39.32 -23.34
CA GLY A 133 9.91 -38.50 -24.55
C GLY A 133 9.80 -36.99 -24.33
N LEU A 134 9.54 -36.54 -23.10
CA LEU A 134 9.52 -35.13 -22.72
C LEU A 134 10.92 -34.69 -22.28
N THR A 135 11.58 -33.88 -23.11
CA THR A 135 12.95 -33.40 -22.87
C THR A 135 13.05 -31.87 -22.80
N ASP A 136 11.92 -31.19 -23.01
CA ASP A 136 11.83 -29.73 -23.04
C ASP A 136 10.64 -29.26 -22.19
N ILE A 137 10.80 -28.15 -21.49
CA ILE A 137 9.76 -27.50 -20.70
C ILE A 137 8.53 -27.23 -21.56
N ASP A 138 8.70 -26.76 -22.79
CA ASP A 138 7.56 -26.41 -23.66
C ASP A 138 6.71 -27.63 -24.02
N SER A 139 7.34 -28.81 -24.19
CA SER A 139 6.63 -30.05 -24.45
C SER A 139 5.76 -30.48 -23.25
N ILE A 140 6.32 -30.39 -22.03
CA ILE A 140 5.60 -30.70 -20.78
C ILE A 140 4.45 -29.73 -20.58
N VAL A 141 4.67 -28.43 -20.77
CA VAL A 141 3.62 -27.40 -20.61
C VAL A 141 2.49 -27.60 -21.62
N HIS A 142 2.82 -28.00 -22.85
CA HIS A 142 1.82 -28.24 -23.89
C HIS A 142 0.94 -29.46 -23.59
N GLU A 143 1.51 -30.54 -23.05
CA GLU A 143 0.71 -31.67 -22.54
C GLU A 143 -0.13 -31.29 -21.31
N CYS A 144 0.44 -30.46 -20.44
CA CYS A 144 -0.22 -30.02 -19.22
C CYS A 144 -1.44 -29.12 -19.43
N MET A 145 -1.47 -28.35 -20.53
CA MET A 145 -2.41 -27.25 -20.72
C MET A 145 -3.19 -27.40 -22.01
N THR A 146 -4.51 -27.30 -21.92
CA THR A 146 -5.36 -27.21 -23.12
C THR A 146 -5.07 -25.93 -23.91
N ALA A 147 -5.51 -25.90 -25.18
CA ALA A 147 -5.49 -24.70 -26.03
C ALA A 147 -6.24 -23.47 -25.42
N LYS A 148 -7.05 -23.67 -24.36
CA LYS A 148 -7.75 -22.61 -23.62
C LYS A 148 -7.10 -22.29 -22.27
N HIS A 149 -5.85 -22.68 -22.04
CA HIS A 149 -5.10 -22.46 -20.78
C HIS A 149 -5.77 -23.08 -19.54
N LYS A 150 -6.57 -24.13 -19.72
CA LYS A 150 -7.08 -24.93 -18.60
C LYS A 150 -6.10 -26.09 -18.31
N PRO A 151 -5.73 -26.33 -17.03
CA PRO A 151 -4.84 -27.41 -16.66
C PRO A 151 -5.52 -28.77 -16.82
N MET A 152 -4.83 -29.71 -17.45
CA MET A 152 -5.21 -31.12 -17.55
C MET A 152 -4.46 -31.90 -16.46
N VAL A 153 -4.99 -31.86 -15.24
CA VAL A 153 -4.29 -32.28 -14.03
C VAL A 153 -3.71 -33.69 -14.12
N ALA A 154 -4.48 -34.67 -14.61
CA ALA A 154 -4.00 -36.04 -14.77
C ALA A 154 -2.83 -36.18 -15.76
N GLN A 155 -2.85 -35.40 -16.85
CA GLN A 155 -1.76 -35.39 -17.83
C GLN A 155 -0.52 -34.68 -17.29
N CYS A 156 -0.72 -33.60 -16.53
CA CYS A 156 0.38 -32.94 -15.84
C CYS A 156 1.08 -33.84 -14.83
N GLU A 157 0.30 -34.62 -14.07
CA GLU A 157 0.84 -35.51 -13.06
C GLU A 157 1.72 -36.59 -13.70
N GLU A 158 1.30 -37.14 -14.84
CA GLU A 158 2.09 -38.09 -15.62
C GLU A 158 3.32 -37.43 -16.27
N ALA A 159 3.15 -36.27 -16.89
CA ALA A 159 4.23 -35.56 -17.59
C ALA A 159 5.35 -35.08 -16.65
N THR A 160 5.02 -34.78 -15.39
CA THR A 160 5.96 -34.26 -14.38
C THR A 160 6.37 -35.28 -13.32
N GLY A 161 5.96 -36.55 -13.46
CA GLY A 161 6.29 -37.60 -12.48
C GLY A 161 5.69 -37.37 -11.08
N GLY A 162 4.54 -36.71 -11.00
CA GLY A 162 3.82 -36.42 -9.76
C GLY A 162 4.14 -35.06 -9.12
N LEU A 163 5.05 -34.26 -9.68
CA LEU A 163 5.39 -32.93 -9.16
C LEU A 163 4.25 -31.92 -9.31
N VAL A 164 3.38 -32.11 -10.31
CA VAL A 164 2.18 -31.30 -10.56
C VAL A 164 0.95 -32.18 -10.48
N ASN A 165 0.26 -32.15 -9.34
CA ASN A 165 -0.94 -32.94 -9.04
C ASN A 165 -2.17 -32.03 -8.82
N GLU A 166 -3.31 -32.59 -8.37
CA GLU A 166 -4.53 -31.80 -8.11
C GLU A 166 -4.31 -30.67 -7.09
N THR A 167 -3.48 -30.93 -6.08
CA THR A 167 -3.15 -29.96 -5.01
C THR A 167 -2.13 -28.90 -5.44
N PHE A 168 -1.51 -29.05 -6.61
CA PHE A 168 -0.55 -28.08 -7.13
C PHE A 168 -1.23 -26.77 -7.50
N TRP A 169 -2.38 -26.80 -8.19
CA TRP A 169 -3.00 -25.59 -8.74
C TRP A 169 -3.71 -24.75 -7.68
N PHE A 170 -4.31 -25.46 -6.72
CA PHE A 170 -4.96 -24.92 -5.56
C PHE A 170 -4.67 -25.91 -4.43
N THR A 171 -3.85 -25.54 -3.46
CA THR A 171 -3.84 -26.32 -2.22
C THR A 171 -5.21 -26.17 -1.58
N ASP A 172 -5.79 -27.27 -1.10
CA ASP A 172 -7.00 -27.22 -0.27
C ASP A 172 -6.82 -26.15 0.81
N ALA A 173 -7.84 -25.31 0.99
CA ALA A 173 -7.92 -24.41 2.13
C ALA A 173 -7.77 -25.22 3.43
N GLY A 174 -6.54 -25.34 3.94
CA GLY A 174 -6.23 -26.18 5.10
C GLY A 174 -5.02 -27.11 4.98
N THR A 175 -4.36 -27.24 3.83
CA THR A 175 -3.01 -27.85 3.77
C THR A 175 -1.96 -26.73 3.85
N PRO A 176 -1.31 -26.52 5.00
CA PRO A 176 -0.35 -25.43 5.14
C PRO A 176 0.84 -25.73 4.22
N ALA A 177 1.10 -24.86 3.24
CA ALA A 177 2.48 -24.49 3.02
C ALA A 177 2.97 -24.00 4.38
N TYR A 178 3.97 -24.64 4.97
CA TYR A 178 4.46 -24.39 6.33
C TYR A 178 4.90 -22.93 6.52
N GLN A 179 3.96 -22.02 6.62
CA GLN A 179 4.14 -20.59 6.81
C GLN A 179 3.10 -20.13 7.79
N HIS A 180 3.51 -20.10 9.06
CA HIS A 180 2.73 -19.48 10.10
C HIS A 180 2.52 -18.01 9.75
N VAL A 181 1.26 -17.61 9.62
CA VAL A 181 0.89 -16.22 9.39
C VAL A 181 0.84 -15.47 10.72
N ALA A 182 1.10 -14.16 10.71
CA ALA A 182 1.04 -13.33 11.92
C ALA A 182 -0.25 -13.51 12.73
N ALA A 183 -1.39 -13.72 12.06
CA ALA A 183 -2.67 -13.94 12.72
C ALA A 183 -2.68 -15.16 13.65
N GLU A 184 -1.98 -16.24 13.32
CA GLU A 184 -1.92 -17.45 14.17
C GLU A 184 -1.19 -17.17 15.49
N TYR A 185 -0.12 -16.37 15.44
CA TYR A 185 0.61 -15.93 16.64
C TYR A 185 -0.21 -14.94 17.46
N ILE A 186 -0.86 -13.98 16.81
CA ILE A 186 -1.65 -12.94 17.49
C ILE A 186 -2.87 -13.54 18.19
N THR A 187 -3.53 -14.55 17.61
CA THR A 187 -4.71 -15.19 18.21
C THR A 187 -4.37 -16.31 19.20
N ALA A 188 -3.09 -16.62 19.40
CA ALA A 188 -2.67 -17.72 20.28
C ALA A 188 -2.96 -17.42 21.76
N ASP A 189 -2.93 -16.14 22.16
CA ASP A 189 -3.24 -15.72 23.53
C ASP A 189 -4.16 -14.48 23.56
N PHE A 190 -4.92 -14.35 24.64
CA PHE A 190 -5.77 -13.19 24.85
C PHE A 190 -4.95 -11.90 25.00
N TRP A 191 -3.79 -11.99 25.66
CA TRP A 191 -2.93 -10.83 25.91
C TRP A 191 -2.21 -10.33 24.66
N THR A 192 -2.05 -11.17 23.63
CA THR A 192 -1.51 -10.77 22.32
C THR A 192 -2.59 -10.22 21.39
N LEU A 193 -3.83 -10.69 21.54
CA LEU A 193 -4.97 -10.21 20.75
C LEU A 193 -5.50 -8.85 21.23
N LEU A 194 -5.46 -8.59 22.54
CA LEU A 194 -6.01 -7.38 23.16
C LEU A 194 -5.42 -6.07 22.58
N PRO A 195 -4.09 -5.92 22.41
CA PRO A 195 -3.51 -4.72 21.79
C PRO A 195 -4.01 -4.49 20.37
N GLY A 196 -4.13 -5.55 19.56
CA GLY A 196 -4.68 -5.46 18.20
C GLY A 196 -6.15 -5.02 18.17
N ALA A 197 -6.97 -5.54 19.10
CA ALA A 197 -8.37 -5.12 19.24
C ALA A 197 -8.50 -3.66 19.68
N VAL A 198 -7.74 -3.25 20.71
CA VAL A 198 -7.67 -1.85 21.17
C VAL A 198 -7.25 -0.93 20.03
N ASN A 199 -6.31 -1.37 19.20
CA ASN A 199 -5.82 -0.60 18.08
C ASN A 199 -6.90 -0.32 17.03
N THR A 200 -7.73 -1.33 16.74
CA THR A 200 -8.87 -1.19 15.83
C THR A 200 -9.89 -0.19 16.39
N PHE A 201 -10.20 -0.28 17.70
CA PHE A 201 -11.07 0.70 18.35
C PHE A 201 -10.47 2.11 18.34
N ALA A 202 -9.16 2.26 18.51
CA ALA A 202 -8.47 3.55 18.48
C ALA A 202 -8.65 4.25 17.13
N LEU A 203 -8.51 3.55 16.01
CA LEU A 203 -8.74 4.14 14.67
C LEU A 203 -10.22 4.48 14.40
N ILE A 204 -11.15 3.63 14.85
CA ILE A 204 -12.58 3.90 14.70
C ILE A 204 -12.97 5.15 15.50
N LEU A 205 -12.51 5.25 16.75
CA LEU A 205 -12.74 6.43 17.58
C LEU A 205 -12.05 7.67 16.99
N SER A 206 -10.84 7.53 16.45
CA SER A 206 -10.14 8.61 15.76
C SER A 206 -10.97 9.14 14.58
N SER A 207 -11.50 8.25 13.75
CA SER A 207 -12.40 8.58 12.63
C SER A 207 -13.68 9.28 13.11
N PHE A 208 -14.24 8.86 14.24
CA PHE A 208 -15.38 9.54 14.83
C PHE A 208 -15.03 10.95 15.32
N THR A 209 -13.88 11.13 15.97
CA THR A 209 -13.44 12.46 16.47
C THR A 209 -13.21 13.46 15.35
N VAL A 210 -12.63 13.06 14.21
CA VAL A 210 -12.44 13.97 13.07
C VAL A 210 -13.78 14.38 12.43
N VAL A 211 -14.77 13.50 12.39
CA VAL A 211 -16.13 13.85 11.94
C VAL A 211 -16.80 14.83 12.90
N LEU A 212 -16.59 14.70 14.21
CA LEU A 212 -17.05 15.70 15.18
C LEU A 212 -16.36 17.05 15.00
N ALA A 213 -15.06 17.06 14.69
CA ALA A 213 -14.33 18.28 14.34
C ALA A 213 -14.95 18.96 13.11
N LEU A 214 -15.22 18.19 12.05
CA LEU A 214 -15.87 18.69 10.84
C LEU A 214 -17.28 19.23 11.11
N LYS A 215 -18.07 18.54 11.94
CA LYS A 215 -19.42 18.98 12.32
C LYS A 215 -19.37 20.27 13.15
N ALA A 216 -18.39 20.41 14.04
CA ALA A 216 -18.17 21.64 14.80
C ALA A 216 -17.76 22.79 13.86
N ALA A 217 -16.88 22.55 12.90
CA ALA A 217 -16.43 23.55 11.92
C ALA A 217 -17.56 24.05 11.01
N LYS A 218 -18.47 23.16 10.58
CA LYS A 218 -19.63 23.53 9.74
C LYS A 218 -20.77 24.19 10.51
N ASN A 219 -20.73 24.21 11.85
CA ASN A 219 -21.81 24.78 12.65
C ASN A 219 -21.63 26.29 12.82
N VAL A 220 -22.40 27.06 12.06
CA VAL A 220 -22.39 28.53 12.07
C VAL A 220 -23.06 29.14 13.30
N ASP A 221 -23.90 28.38 14.02
CA ASP A 221 -24.63 28.85 15.20
C ASP A 221 -23.77 28.88 16.47
N LEU A 222 -22.58 28.27 16.43
CA LEU A 222 -21.64 28.28 17.54
C LEU A 222 -20.83 29.58 17.57
N GLU A 223 -20.69 30.15 18.76
CA GLU A 223 -19.73 31.23 19.01
C GLU A 223 -18.32 30.83 18.52
N ALA A 224 -17.64 31.73 17.81
CA ALA A 224 -16.36 31.45 17.17
C ALA A 224 -15.31 30.89 18.14
N SER A 225 -15.22 31.48 19.35
CA SER A 225 -14.28 31.06 20.41
C SER A 225 -14.52 29.60 20.86
N VAL A 226 -15.79 29.20 20.98
CA VAL A 226 -16.22 27.87 21.40
C VAL A 226 -16.03 26.86 20.27
N ARG A 227 -16.32 27.27 19.04
CA ARG A 227 -16.12 26.47 17.83
C ARG A 227 -14.65 26.10 17.67
N ASP A 228 -13.75 27.06 17.71
CA ASP A 228 -12.31 26.83 17.53
C ASP A 228 -11.72 25.93 18.63
N ARG A 229 -12.18 26.12 19.87
CA ARG A 229 -11.80 25.23 20.99
C ARG A 229 -12.26 23.80 20.79
N LYS A 230 -13.50 23.60 20.31
CA LYS A 230 -14.03 22.25 20.00
C LYS A 230 -13.25 21.61 18.86
N ILE A 231 -13.01 22.33 17.78
CA ILE A 231 -12.22 21.85 16.63
C ILE A 231 -10.83 21.43 17.10
N ARG A 232 -10.11 22.31 17.81
CA ARG A 232 -8.76 22.02 18.32
C ARG A 232 -8.74 20.80 19.22
N ASN A 233 -9.70 20.68 20.14
CA ASN A 233 -9.75 19.53 21.06
C ASN A 233 -10.05 18.23 20.32
N TYR A 234 -10.98 18.22 19.35
CA TYR A 234 -11.28 17.03 18.57
C TYR A 234 -10.10 16.62 17.69
N LEU A 235 -9.45 17.57 17.00
CA LEU A 235 -8.24 17.30 16.21
C LEU A 235 -7.08 16.80 17.07
N ALA A 236 -6.88 17.37 18.26
CA ALA A 236 -5.87 16.89 19.21
C ALA A 236 -6.16 15.45 19.66
N MET A 237 -7.42 15.12 19.91
CA MET A 237 -7.82 13.74 20.23
C MET A 237 -7.58 12.78 19.05
N THR A 238 -7.87 13.20 17.81
CA THR A 238 -7.57 12.43 16.59
C THR A 238 -6.06 12.12 16.50
N LEU A 239 -5.21 13.13 16.69
CA LEU A 239 -3.75 12.97 16.66
C LEU A 239 -3.23 12.07 17.78
N LEU A 240 -3.76 12.19 19.00
CA LEU A 240 -3.39 11.33 20.12
C LEU A 240 -3.75 9.86 19.87
N LEU A 241 -4.94 9.60 19.31
CA LEU A 241 -5.38 8.24 18.99
C LEU A 241 -4.59 7.65 17.82
N GLY A 242 -4.24 8.45 16.80
CA GLY A 242 -3.35 8.03 15.71
C GLY A 242 -1.93 7.71 16.21
N THR A 243 -1.40 8.54 17.11
CA THR A 243 -0.09 8.30 17.74
C THR A 243 -0.11 7.03 18.60
N LEU A 244 -1.18 6.82 19.37
CA LEU A 244 -1.39 5.59 20.13
C LEU A 244 -1.39 4.36 19.21
N PHE A 245 -2.04 4.45 18.04
CA PHE A 245 -2.05 3.38 17.06
C PHE A 245 -0.63 3.01 16.61
N LEU A 246 0.20 4.01 16.28
CA LEU A 246 1.58 3.79 15.84
C LEU A 246 2.43 3.14 16.95
N ILE A 247 2.30 3.60 18.19
CA ILE A 247 3.03 3.02 19.33
C ILE A 247 2.64 1.56 19.55
N LEU A 248 1.33 1.25 19.55
CA LEU A 248 0.85 -0.12 19.71
C LEU A 248 1.31 -1.02 18.58
N LYS A 249 1.35 -0.52 17.34
CA LYS A 249 1.88 -1.28 16.19
C LYS A 249 3.37 -1.58 16.30
N LEU A 250 4.18 -0.59 16.70
CA LEU A 250 5.62 -0.82 16.91
C LEU A 250 5.87 -1.83 18.04
N TRP A 251 5.07 -1.77 19.11
CA TRP A 251 5.13 -2.74 20.19
C TRP A 251 4.75 -4.16 19.72
N GLU A 252 3.66 -4.30 18.95
CA GLU A 252 3.23 -5.59 18.37
C GLU A 252 4.31 -6.20 17.46
N TRP A 253 4.96 -5.37 16.63
CA TRP A 253 6.07 -5.82 15.80
C TRP A 253 7.27 -6.27 16.62
N ASN A 254 7.64 -5.51 17.65
CA ASN A 254 8.76 -5.90 18.51
C ASN A 254 8.47 -7.23 19.21
N HIS A 255 7.25 -7.45 19.69
CA HIS A 255 6.82 -8.71 20.30
C HIS A 255 6.85 -9.88 19.30
N LEU A 256 6.34 -9.70 18.07
CA LEU A 256 6.38 -10.72 17.03
C LEU A 256 7.82 -11.12 16.62
N ILE A 257 8.72 -10.15 16.55
CA ILE A 257 10.13 -10.39 16.21
C ILE A 257 10.86 -11.09 17.35
N GLN A 258 10.66 -10.67 18.61
CA GLN A 258 11.42 -11.17 19.74
C GLN A 258 10.92 -12.53 20.26
N ASP A 259 9.60 -12.73 20.31
CA ASP A 259 9.02 -13.90 20.99
C ASP A 259 8.67 -15.04 20.04
N TYR A 260 8.49 -14.76 18.74
CA TYR A 260 8.09 -15.75 17.74
C TYR A 260 9.06 -15.89 16.56
N ASP A 261 10.19 -15.16 16.56
CA ASP A 261 11.17 -15.10 15.46
C ASP A 261 10.51 -14.80 14.09
N PHE A 262 9.36 -14.11 14.12
CA PHE A 262 8.60 -13.79 12.93
C PHE A 262 9.23 -12.56 12.28
N THR A 263 10.24 -12.79 11.43
CA THR A 263 11.01 -11.73 10.77
C THR A 263 10.68 -11.60 9.29
N ILE A 264 11.13 -10.51 8.67
CA ILE A 264 11.01 -10.24 7.23
C ILE A 264 11.67 -11.29 6.34
N SER A 265 12.53 -12.15 6.91
CA SER A 265 13.19 -13.25 6.19
C SER A 265 12.22 -14.38 5.79
N THR A 266 11.11 -14.51 6.52
CA THR A 266 10.05 -15.45 6.18
C THR A 266 9.14 -14.85 5.11
N LEU A 267 8.61 -15.68 4.20
CA LEU A 267 7.70 -15.19 3.16
C LEU A 267 6.45 -14.54 3.78
N ALA A 268 5.80 -15.20 4.76
CA ALA A 268 4.66 -14.62 5.48
C ALA A 268 5.00 -13.34 6.25
N GLY A 269 6.17 -13.27 6.87
CA GLY A 269 6.69 -12.07 7.54
C GLY A 269 6.88 -10.91 6.57
N SER A 270 7.48 -11.16 5.40
CA SER A 270 7.68 -10.11 4.40
C SER A 270 6.38 -9.46 3.94
N PHE A 271 5.35 -10.25 3.62
CA PHE A 271 4.03 -9.70 3.28
C PHE A 271 3.38 -8.94 4.44
N PHE A 272 3.47 -9.47 5.66
CA PHE A 272 2.89 -8.83 6.83
C PHE A 272 3.54 -7.47 7.12
N TYR A 273 4.87 -7.41 7.23
CA TYR A 273 5.59 -6.17 7.57
C TYR A 273 5.53 -5.13 6.46
N VAL A 274 5.59 -5.53 5.18
CA VAL A 274 5.46 -4.58 4.07
C VAL A 274 4.05 -3.99 4.03
N THR A 275 3.02 -4.82 4.13
CA THR A 275 1.62 -4.34 4.05
C THR A 275 1.25 -3.48 5.26
N THR A 276 1.54 -3.97 6.47
CA THR A 276 1.22 -3.24 7.70
C THR A 276 2.12 -2.03 7.90
N GLY A 277 3.37 -2.08 7.40
CA GLY A 277 4.30 -0.96 7.44
C GLY A 277 3.94 0.14 6.47
N ALA A 278 3.55 -0.21 5.24
CA ALA A 278 2.98 0.76 4.31
C ALA A 278 1.75 1.45 4.93
N HIS A 279 0.82 0.70 5.53
CA HIS A 279 -0.31 1.27 6.24
C HIS A 279 0.11 2.15 7.44
N GLY A 280 1.12 1.74 8.22
CA GLY A 280 1.67 2.54 9.31
C GLY A 280 2.23 3.88 8.85
N ILE A 281 2.93 3.90 7.71
CA ILE A 281 3.41 5.15 7.07
C ILE A 281 2.23 6.03 6.65
N HIS A 282 1.16 5.45 6.11
CA HIS A 282 -0.06 6.20 5.76
C HIS A 282 -0.76 6.83 6.95
N VAL A 283 -0.71 6.19 8.14
CA VAL A 283 -1.26 6.77 9.37
C VAL A 283 -0.36 7.87 9.93
N PHE A 284 0.94 7.82 9.65
CA PHE A 284 1.91 8.83 10.07
C PHE A 284 1.80 10.14 9.25
N VAL A 285 1.56 10.02 7.94
CA VAL A 285 1.33 11.15 7.02
C VAL A 285 -0.01 11.82 7.29
#